data_AF-A0A6C2YJ04-F1
#
_entry.id   AF-A0A6C2YJ04-F1
#
_cell.length_a   1.000
_cell.length_b   1.000
_cell.length_c   1.000
_cell.angle_alpha   90.00
_cell.angle_beta   90.00
_cell.angle_gamma   90.00
#
_symmetry.space_group_name_H-M   'P 1'
#
loop_
_entity.id
_entity.type
_entity.pdbx_description
1 polymer ?
#
loop_
_entity_poly.entity_id
_entity_poly.type
_entity_poly.pdbx_seq_one_letter_code
_entity_poly.pdbx_strand_id
1 'polypeptide(L)'
;MIRETPGRQELIDLVDEYRDPSSRGRREPLAERLTGHLPGTDVLNLCQSDLPSETIVDFCLGFEGAKKVLDRAGMLELVKSIRSPQLTSEADDMLMLETFIFNCRHPAGTDLIYYPDEVFGEGVTATDEMIVDRALAGS
;
A
#
# COMPACT_ATOMS: atom_id res chain seq x y z
N MET A 1 -16.16 -18.76 20.55
CA MET A 1 -16.96 -17.55 20.28
C MET A 1 -16.48 -17.03 18.93
N ILE A 2 -17.25 -17.24 17.87
CA ILE A 2 -16.88 -16.77 16.53
C ILE A 2 -17.09 -15.26 16.54
N ARG A 3 -16.02 -14.47 16.57
CA ARG A 3 -16.14 -13.02 16.36
C ARG A 3 -16.47 -12.84 14.88
N GLU A 4 -17.64 -12.30 14.57
CA GLU A 4 -17.98 -11.90 13.21
C GLU A 4 -16.95 -10.88 12.72
N THR A 5 -16.49 -11.04 11.49
CA THR A 5 -15.60 -10.06 10.86
C THR A 5 -16.40 -8.78 10.64
N PRO A 6 -15.97 -7.63 11.19
CA PRO A 6 -16.70 -6.39 11.05
C PRO A 6 -16.79 -5.98 9.58
N GLY A 7 -17.90 -5.32 9.22
CA GLY A 7 -18.09 -4.77 7.89
C GLY A 7 -17.13 -3.61 7.60
N ARG A 8 -16.96 -3.26 6.31
CA ARG A 8 -16.12 -2.12 5.89
C ARG A 8 -16.48 -0.82 6.62
N GLN A 9 -17.78 -0.50 6.71
CA GLN A 9 -18.21 0.74 7.38
C GLN A 9 -17.86 0.73 8.87
N GLU A 10 -18.01 -0.40 9.56
CA GLU A 10 -17.68 -0.51 10.97
C GLU A 10 -16.18 -0.31 11.23
N LEU A 11 -15.33 -0.71 10.28
CA LEU A 11 -13.89 -0.45 10.33
C LEU A 11 -13.57 1.03 10.13
N ILE A 12 -14.28 1.72 9.23
CA ILE A 12 -14.13 3.16 9.01
C ILE A 12 -14.51 3.91 10.28
N ASP A 13 -15.66 3.58 10.86
CA ASP A 13 -16.15 4.19 12.10
C ASP A 13 -15.14 3.95 13.26
N LEU A 14 -14.51 2.77 13.31
CA LEU A 14 -13.46 2.46 14.28
C LEU A 14 -12.20 3.31 14.10
N VAL A 15 -11.77 3.53 12.85
CA VAL A 15 -10.62 4.40 12.53
C VAL A 15 -10.96 5.84 12.92
N ASP A 16 -12.14 6.34 12.60
CA ASP A 16 -12.60 7.68 12.97
C ASP A 16 -12.65 7.84 14.50
N GLU A 17 -13.22 6.87 15.22
CA GLU A 17 -13.29 6.90 16.68
C GLU A 17 -11.90 6.88 17.32
N TYR A 18 -10.95 6.14 16.76
CA TYR A 18 -9.56 6.10 17.22
C TYR A 18 -8.81 7.43 16.97
N ARG A 19 -9.09 8.09 15.85
CA ARG A 19 -8.50 9.39 15.47
C ARG A 19 -9.09 10.55 16.25
N ASP A 20 -10.32 10.43 16.75
CA ASP A 20 -10.97 11.47 17.56
C ASP A 20 -10.14 11.79 18.83
N PRO A 21 -9.68 13.04 19.01
CA PRO A 21 -8.98 13.48 20.21
C PRO A 21 -9.76 13.24 21.51
N SER A 22 -11.09 13.16 21.47
CA SER A 22 -11.96 12.91 22.62
C SER A 22 -11.86 11.47 23.13
N SER A 23 -11.42 10.52 22.29
CA SER A 23 -11.33 9.09 22.61
C SER A 23 -10.10 8.68 23.41
N ARG A 24 -9.32 9.62 23.98
CA ARG A 24 -8.07 9.34 24.71
C ARG A 24 -8.19 8.22 25.76
N GLY A 25 -9.29 8.20 26.52
CA GLY A 25 -9.53 7.17 27.55
C GLY A 25 -9.92 5.79 27.03
N ARG A 26 -10.18 5.65 25.72
CA ARG A 26 -10.59 4.40 25.05
C ARG A 26 -9.61 4.00 23.94
N ARG A 27 -8.49 4.72 23.79
CA ARG A 27 -7.57 4.59 22.66
C ARG A 27 -6.89 3.23 22.60
N GLU A 28 -6.51 2.67 23.74
CA GLU A 28 -5.89 1.35 23.83
C GLU A 28 -6.85 0.21 23.44
N PRO A 29 -8.08 0.12 23.99
CA PRO A 29 -9.08 -0.85 23.50
C PRO A 29 -9.41 -0.70 22.00
N LEU A 30 -9.44 0.53 21.48
CA LEU A 30 -9.67 0.77 20.04
C LEU A 30 -8.48 0.29 19.20
N ALA A 31 -7.25 0.52 19.65
CA ALA A 31 -6.04 0.04 18.99
C ALA A 31 -6.01 -1.49 18.90
N GLU A 32 -6.34 -2.19 19.99
CA GLU A 32 -6.43 -3.66 20.00
C GLU A 32 -7.49 -4.19 19.02
N ARG A 33 -8.64 -3.51 18.91
CA ARG A 33 -9.69 -3.87 17.95
C ARG A 33 -9.22 -3.66 16.51
N LEU A 34 -8.65 -2.49 16.21
CA LEU A 34 -8.17 -2.17 14.86
C LEU A 34 -7.09 -3.17 14.40
N THR A 35 -6.06 -3.38 15.22
CA THR A 35 -4.97 -4.33 14.90
C THR A 35 -5.46 -5.77 14.83
N GLY A 36 -6.47 -6.14 15.61
CA GLY A 36 -7.09 -7.46 15.56
C GLY A 36 -7.93 -7.70 14.29
N HIS A 37 -8.54 -6.66 13.73
CA HIS A 37 -9.38 -6.77 12.53
C HIS A 37 -8.64 -6.49 11.23
N LEU A 38 -7.57 -5.71 11.28
CA LEU A 38 -6.71 -5.35 10.15
C LEU A 38 -5.28 -5.84 10.40
N PRO A 39 -5.06 -7.16 10.48
CA PRO A 39 -3.73 -7.72 10.71
C PRO A 39 -2.85 -7.52 9.47
N GLY A 40 -1.54 -7.44 9.68
CA GLY A 40 -0.55 -7.39 8.60
C GLY A 40 -0.18 -5.97 8.15
N THR A 41 -0.99 -4.95 8.47
CA THR A 41 -0.65 -3.54 8.29
C THR A 41 -0.35 -2.85 9.63
N ASP A 42 0.42 -1.77 9.59
CA ASP A 42 0.55 -0.85 10.72
C ASP A 42 -0.59 0.19 10.67
N VAL A 43 -1.82 -0.29 10.89
CA VAL A 43 -3.02 0.56 10.86
C VAL A 43 -2.95 1.72 11.86
N LEU A 44 -2.26 1.55 12.99
CA LEU A 44 -2.13 2.60 14.00
C LEU A 44 -1.23 3.73 13.53
N ASN A 45 -0.16 3.42 12.79
CA ASN A 45 0.66 4.43 12.13
C ASN A 45 -0.12 5.11 11.00
N LEU A 46 -0.87 4.36 10.18
CA LEU A 46 -1.72 4.94 9.13
C LEU A 46 -2.76 5.93 9.70
N CYS A 47 -3.34 5.64 10.87
CA CYS A 47 -4.25 6.55 11.57
C CYS A 47 -3.62 7.90 11.96
N GLN A 48 -2.29 8.01 11.96
CA GLN A 48 -1.57 9.27 12.24
C GLN A 48 -1.34 10.11 10.98
N SER A 49 -1.55 9.55 9.79
CA SER A 49 -1.50 10.29 8.53
C SER A 49 -2.73 11.20 8.35
N ASP A 50 -2.68 12.03 7.30
CA ASP A 50 -3.78 12.84 6.80
C ASP A 50 -4.72 12.08 5.85
N LEU A 51 -4.42 10.82 5.52
CA LEU A 51 -5.28 9.99 4.67
C LEU A 51 -6.73 9.91 5.21
N PRO A 52 -7.73 9.92 4.34
CA PRO A 52 -9.11 9.62 4.71
C PRO A 52 -9.22 8.24 5.36
N SER A 53 -10.12 8.10 6.34
CA SER A 53 -10.32 6.84 7.05
C SER A 53 -10.78 5.70 6.12
N GLU A 54 -11.54 6.03 5.07
CA GLU A 54 -11.90 5.09 4.01
C GLU A 54 -10.68 4.56 3.24
N THR A 55 -9.74 5.44 2.86
CA THR A 55 -8.49 5.06 2.19
C THR A 55 -7.65 4.13 3.07
N ILE A 56 -7.53 4.44 4.37
CA ILE A 56 -6.80 3.60 5.33
C ILE A 56 -7.42 2.21 5.39
N VAL A 57 -8.74 2.12 5.52
CA VAL A 57 -9.45 0.83 5.61
C VAL A 57 -9.34 0.04 4.31
N ASP A 58 -9.56 0.67 3.16
CA ASP A 58 -9.48 0.00 1.86
C ASP A 58 -8.08 -0.54 1.58
N PHE A 59 -7.05 0.25 1.89
CA PHE A 59 -5.67 -0.20 1.84
C PHE A 59 -5.44 -1.41 2.76
N CYS A 60 -5.85 -1.33 4.02
CA CYS A 60 -5.61 -2.42 4.97
C CYS A 60 -6.34 -3.71 4.59
N LEU A 61 -7.56 -3.62 4.07
CA LEU A 61 -8.33 -4.77 3.61
C LEU A 61 -7.73 -5.40 2.33
N GLY A 62 -7.14 -4.59 1.45
CA GLY A 62 -6.50 -5.05 0.23
C GLY A 62 -5.06 -5.55 0.41
N PHE A 63 -4.40 -5.24 1.53
CA PHE A 63 -2.96 -5.38 1.72
C PHE A 63 -2.45 -6.81 1.52
N GLU A 64 -3.13 -7.82 2.09
CA GLU A 64 -2.74 -9.21 1.89
C GLU A 64 -2.87 -9.65 0.42
N GLY A 65 -3.83 -9.09 -0.33
CA GLY A 65 -3.97 -9.32 -1.77
C GLY A 65 -2.87 -8.66 -2.61
N ALA A 66 -2.27 -7.56 -2.12
CA ALA A 66 -1.12 -6.93 -2.76
C ALA A 66 0.14 -7.78 -2.70
N LYS A 67 0.26 -8.70 -1.73
CA LYS A 67 1.38 -9.65 -1.60
C LYS A 67 1.32 -10.83 -2.57
N LYS A 68 0.78 -10.60 -3.77
CA LYS A 68 0.76 -11.58 -4.85
C LYS A 68 2.09 -11.60 -5.59
N VAL A 69 2.61 -12.80 -5.87
CA VAL A 69 3.79 -12.97 -6.70
C VAL A 69 3.39 -12.75 -8.16
N LEU A 70 4.10 -11.88 -8.86
CA LEU A 70 3.90 -11.59 -10.28
C LEU A 70 5.05 -12.16 -11.11
N ASP A 71 4.71 -12.61 -12.32
CA ASP A 71 5.72 -12.87 -13.34
C ASP A 71 6.17 -11.55 -14.00
N ARG A 72 7.13 -11.64 -14.94
CA ARG A 72 7.65 -10.46 -15.65
C ARG A 72 6.55 -9.70 -16.40
N ALA A 73 5.60 -10.41 -17.00
CA ALA A 73 4.51 -9.78 -17.75
C ALA A 73 3.56 -9.03 -16.81
N GLY A 74 3.20 -9.64 -15.67
CA GLY A 74 2.41 -9.00 -14.63
C GLY A 74 3.10 -7.78 -14.02
N MET A 75 4.41 -7.86 -13.78
CA MET A 75 5.20 -6.71 -13.34
C MET A 75 5.20 -5.56 -14.34
N LEU A 76 5.27 -5.86 -15.64
CA LEU A 76 5.23 -4.86 -16.69
C LEU A 76 3.88 -4.13 -16.74
N GLU A 77 2.78 -4.86 -16.67
CA GLU A 77 1.44 -4.25 -16.64
C GLU A 77 1.22 -3.44 -15.36
N LEU A 78 1.79 -3.88 -14.22
CA LEU A 78 1.77 -3.11 -12.98
C LEU A 78 2.54 -1.79 -13.09
N VAL A 79 3.77 -1.80 -13.61
CA VAL A 79 4.59 -0.59 -13.78
C VAL A 79 3.92 0.40 -14.74
N LYS A 80 3.37 -0.08 -15.86
CA LYS A 80 2.58 0.75 -16.77
C LYS A 80 1.39 1.37 -16.06
N SER A 81 0.73 0.60 -15.21
CA SER A 81 -0.44 1.06 -14.46
C SER A 81 -0.08 2.17 -13.50
N ILE A 82 1.01 2.02 -12.74
CA ILE A 82 1.52 3.03 -11.79
C ILE A 82 1.96 4.31 -12.50
N ARG A 83 2.62 4.19 -13.65
CA ARG A 83 3.12 5.36 -14.41
C ARG A 83 2.05 6.07 -15.24
N SER A 84 0.90 5.44 -15.45
CA SER A 84 -0.20 6.01 -16.23
C SER A 84 -1.18 6.71 -15.29
N PRO A 85 -1.62 7.94 -15.57
CA PRO A 85 -2.67 8.59 -14.80
C PRO A 85 -3.99 7.83 -15.02
N GLN A 86 -4.34 6.98 -14.06
CA GLN A 86 -5.62 6.30 -14.01
C GLN A 86 -6.55 7.00 -13.02
N LEU A 87 -7.86 6.84 -13.22
CA LEU A 87 -8.87 7.20 -12.22
C LEU A 87 -8.96 6.07 -11.18
N THR A 88 -7.84 5.78 -10.51
CA THR A 88 -7.75 4.84 -9.40
C THR A 88 -7.94 5.59 -8.08
N SER A 89 -8.41 4.88 -7.05
CA SER A 89 -8.43 5.45 -5.71
C SER A 89 -7.01 5.54 -5.15
N GLU A 90 -6.78 6.42 -4.18
CA GLU A 90 -5.48 6.51 -3.50
C GLU A 90 -5.10 5.19 -2.82
N ALA A 91 -6.08 4.44 -2.30
CA ALA A 91 -5.86 3.12 -1.74
C ALA A 91 -5.37 2.12 -2.81
N ASP A 92 -5.94 2.17 -4.01
CA ASP A 92 -5.49 1.32 -5.13
C ASP A 92 -4.06 1.67 -5.55
N ASP A 93 -3.71 2.95 -5.60
CA ASP A 93 -2.35 3.40 -5.92
C ASP A 93 -1.34 2.89 -4.89
N MET A 94 -1.67 2.99 -3.59
CA MET A 94 -0.87 2.43 -2.51
C MET A 94 -0.73 0.90 -2.64
N LEU A 95 -1.81 0.18 -2.95
CA LEU A 95 -1.79 -1.28 -3.11
C LEU A 95 -0.99 -1.73 -4.35
N MET A 96 -1.02 -0.95 -5.43
CA MET A 96 -0.18 -1.18 -6.61
C MET A 96 1.31 -1.03 -6.26
N LEU A 97 1.67 -0.01 -5.47
CA LEU A 97 3.03 0.17 -4.99
C LEU A 97 3.48 -0.95 -4.06
N GLU A 98 2.63 -1.38 -3.11
CA GLU A 98 2.93 -2.53 -2.25
C GLU A 98 3.13 -3.81 -3.06
N THR A 99 2.30 -4.02 -4.09
CA THR A 99 2.47 -5.15 -5.01
C THR A 99 3.82 -5.07 -5.74
N PHE A 100 4.24 -3.88 -6.17
CA PHE A 100 5.53 -3.69 -6.81
C PHE A 100 6.68 -3.96 -5.84
N ILE A 101 6.64 -3.37 -4.64
CA ILE A 101 7.66 -3.55 -3.59
C ILE A 101 7.82 -5.03 -3.23
N PHE A 102 6.71 -5.75 -3.06
CA PHE A 102 6.73 -7.17 -2.72
C PHE A 102 7.48 -8.03 -3.76
N ASN A 103 7.40 -7.65 -5.05
CA ASN A 103 8.03 -8.37 -6.15
C ASN A 103 9.40 -7.79 -6.54
N CYS A 104 9.71 -6.56 -6.13
CA CYS A 104 10.97 -5.89 -6.44
C CYS A 104 12.11 -6.47 -5.61
N ARG A 105 13.18 -6.91 -6.28
CA ARG A 105 14.40 -7.44 -5.67
C ARG A 105 15.54 -6.43 -5.64
N HIS A 106 15.34 -5.28 -6.26
CA HIS A 106 16.35 -4.24 -6.37
C HIS A 106 16.29 -3.30 -5.15
N PRO A 107 17.44 -2.91 -4.56
CA PRO A 107 17.47 -2.10 -3.34
C PRO A 107 16.86 -0.70 -3.51
N ALA A 108 16.83 -0.16 -4.73
CA ALA A 108 16.20 1.13 -5.01
C ALA A 108 14.66 1.11 -4.89
N GLY A 109 14.02 -0.08 -4.87
CA GLY A 109 12.57 -0.17 -4.67
C GLY A 109 11.77 0.69 -5.65
N THR A 110 10.88 1.52 -5.11
CA THR A 110 10.01 2.43 -5.86
C THR A 110 10.74 3.55 -6.58
N ASP A 111 12.00 3.84 -6.24
CA ASP A 111 12.80 4.87 -6.91
C ASP A 111 13.06 4.51 -8.38
N LEU A 112 13.01 3.22 -8.71
CA LEU A 112 13.01 2.77 -10.11
C LEU A 112 11.87 3.40 -10.94
N ILE A 113 10.74 3.71 -10.32
CA ILE A 113 9.55 4.28 -10.97
C ILE A 113 9.58 5.81 -10.90
N TYR A 114 9.84 6.37 -9.72
CA TYR A 114 9.68 7.80 -9.45
C TYR A 114 10.94 8.64 -9.72
N TYR A 115 12.12 8.03 -9.57
CA TYR A 115 13.44 8.69 -9.74
C TYR A 115 14.35 7.87 -10.66
N PRO A 116 13.90 7.52 -11.88
CA PRO A 116 14.66 6.63 -12.76
C PRO A 116 16.02 7.21 -13.18
N ASP A 117 16.17 8.53 -13.25
CA ASP A 117 17.43 9.21 -13.54
C ASP A 117 18.49 8.97 -12.46
N GLU A 118 18.11 8.85 -11.18
CA GLU A 118 19.03 8.50 -10.10
C GLU A 118 19.53 7.04 -10.19
N VAL A 119 18.72 6.14 -10.74
CA VAL A 119 19.03 4.71 -10.82
C VAL A 119 19.68 4.29 -12.15
N PHE A 120 19.24 4.87 -13.26
CA PHE A 120 19.69 4.55 -14.61
C PHE A 120 20.71 5.55 -15.16
N GLY A 121 20.87 6.70 -14.52
CA GLY A 121 21.78 7.77 -14.90
C GLY A 121 21.06 8.95 -15.55
N GLU A 122 21.64 10.15 -15.35
CA GLU A 122 21.11 11.40 -15.87
C GLU A 122 20.99 11.35 -17.41
N GLY A 123 19.84 11.81 -17.93
CA GLY A 123 19.55 11.80 -19.37
C GLY A 123 19.07 10.46 -19.92
N VAL A 124 18.92 9.42 -19.10
CA VAL A 124 18.32 8.15 -19.51
C VAL A 124 16.82 8.16 -19.26
N THR A 125 16.03 8.10 -20.33
CA THR A 125 14.58 7.86 -20.23
C THR A 125 14.32 6.38 -19.99
N ALA A 126 14.12 5.98 -18.74
CA ALA A 126 13.83 4.59 -18.40
C ALA A 126 12.47 4.15 -18.97
N THR A 127 12.48 3.08 -19.77
CA THR A 127 11.26 2.41 -20.24
C THR A 127 10.69 1.51 -19.15
N ASP A 128 9.43 1.12 -19.29
CA ASP A 128 8.78 0.22 -18.34
C ASP A 128 9.50 -1.14 -18.28
N GLU A 129 10.00 -1.63 -19.42
CA GLU A 129 10.80 -2.84 -19.49
C GLU A 129 12.13 -2.71 -18.74
N MET A 130 12.82 -1.57 -18.87
CA MET A 130 14.06 -1.32 -18.14
C MET A 130 13.84 -1.33 -16.63
N ILE A 131 12.74 -0.73 -16.17
CA ILE A 131 12.32 -0.71 -14.77
C ILE A 131 12.06 -2.13 -14.27
N VAL A 132 11.26 -2.92 -15.00
CA VAL A 132 10.92 -4.31 -14.65
C VAL A 132 12.14 -5.21 -14.63
N ASP A 133 12.97 -5.13 -15.66
CA ASP A 133 14.18 -5.95 -15.75
C ASP A 133 15.13 -5.64 -14.60
N ARG A 134 15.29 -4.36 -14.26
CA ARG A 134 16.11 -3.95 -13.11
C ARG A 134 15.50 -4.38 -11.78
N ALA A 135 14.18 -4.25 -11.61
CA ALA A 135 13.47 -4.67 -10.40
C ALA A 135 13.61 -6.18 -10.14
N LEU A 136 13.59 -7.01 -11.18
CA LEU A 136 13.62 -8.47 -11.06
C LEU A 136 15.03 -9.09 -11.06
N ALA A 137 16.03 -8.38 -11.60
CA ALA A 137 17.41 -8.88 -11.69
C ALA A 137 18.05 -9.16 -10.33
N GLY A 138 17.58 -8.52 -9.26
CA GLY A 138 18.27 -8.52 -7.96
C GLY A 138 19.55 -7.69 -8.00
N SER A 139 20.21 -7.54 -6.85
CA SER A 139 21.50 -6.85 -6.71
C SER A 139 22.69 -7.64 -7.26
#